data_AF-A0AA42WU43-F1
#
_entry.id   AF-A0AA42WU43-F1
#
_cell.length_a   1.000
_cell.length_b   1.000
_cell.length_c   1.000
_cell.angle_alpha   90.00
_cell.angle_beta   90.00
_cell.angle_gamma   90.00
#
_symmetry.space_group_name_H-M   'P 1'
#
loop_
_entity.id
_entity.type
_entity.pdbx_description
1 polymer ?
#
loop_
_entity_poly.entity_id
_entity_poly.type
_entity_poly.pdbx_seq_one_letter_code
_entity_poly.pdbx_strand_id
1 'polypeptide(L)'
;MTRKTTILVAVHALTGGTTAKDEEKFKVRAGSELTDDVIKRLGLDAKTIEKLKETGAIVAQSAIAAEPGEDVATLEAQLSTERKRADDAEAKVRDLEAQLAAAKKTGA
;
A
#
# COMPACT_ATOMS: atom_id res chain seq x y z
N MET A 1 7.54 -5.47 22.45
CA MET A 1 7.75 -6.37 21.29
C MET A 1 8.43 -5.57 20.18
N THR A 2 9.63 -5.94 19.79
CA THR A 2 10.35 -5.34 18.66
C THR A 2 9.64 -5.73 17.37
N ARG A 3 9.05 -4.75 16.66
CA ARG A 3 8.39 -4.97 15.37
C ARG A 3 9.45 -5.44 14.37
N LYS A 4 9.38 -6.69 13.92
CA LYS A 4 10.27 -7.22 12.87
C LYS A 4 9.90 -6.57 11.54
N THR A 5 10.88 -5.97 10.89
CA THR A 5 10.77 -5.54 9.49
C THR A 5 11.15 -6.73 8.62
N THR A 6 10.24 -7.15 7.76
CA THR A 6 10.43 -8.26 6.82
C THR A 6 10.77 -7.70 5.45
N ILE A 7 11.74 -8.28 4.75
CA ILE A 7 12.07 -7.89 3.37
C ILE A 7 11.38 -8.86 2.43
N LEU A 8 10.60 -8.35 1.47
CA LEU A 8 9.92 -9.15 0.45
C LEU A 8 10.52 -8.93 -0.93
N VAL A 9 10.45 -9.95 -1.77
CA VAL A 9 10.75 -9.86 -3.20
C VAL A 9 9.58 -9.20 -3.93
N ALA A 10 9.82 -8.09 -4.63
CA ALA A 10 8.78 -7.37 -5.37
C ALA A 10 8.78 -7.69 -6.88
N VAL A 11 9.92 -8.12 -7.43
CA VAL A 11 10.04 -8.55 -8.84
C VAL A 11 9.57 -9.97 -9.06
N HIS A 12 9.20 -10.30 -10.31
CA HIS A 12 8.68 -11.61 -10.70
C HIS A 12 9.53 -12.79 -10.19
N ALA A 13 10.86 -12.65 -10.21
CA ALA A 13 11.78 -13.51 -9.47
C ALA A 13 13.15 -12.82 -9.24
N LEU A 14 13.75 -13.06 -8.07
CA LEU A 14 15.18 -12.85 -7.83
C LEU A 14 15.94 -14.14 -8.06
N THR A 15 17.06 -14.06 -8.79
CA THR A 15 17.89 -15.23 -9.08
C THR A 15 19.32 -14.98 -8.64
N GLY A 16 19.92 -15.93 -7.93
CA GLY A 16 21.30 -15.85 -7.43
C GLY A 16 21.84 -17.24 -7.09
N GLY A 17 23.05 -17.32 -6.52
CA GLY A 17 23.66 -18.59 -6.14
C GLY A 17 25.12 -18.44 -5.71
N THR A 18 25.45 -18.91 -4.50
CA THR A 18 26.83 -18.97 -3.97
C THR A 18 27.39 -20.37 -3.84
N THR A 19 26.54 -21.38 -3.95
CA THR A 19 26.93 -22.78 -3.81
C THR A 19 27.25 -23.36 -5.18
N ALA A 20 28.52 -23.74 -5.39
CA ALA A 20 29.05 -24.30 -6.63
C ALA A 20 28.40 -25.63 -7.09
N LYS A 21 27.35 -26.11 -6.42
CA LYS A 21 26.60 -27.33 -6.74
C LYS A 21 25.21 -27.06 -7.34
N ASP A 22 24.75 -25.80 -7.34
CA ASP A 22 23.43 -25.40 -7.81
C ASP A 22 23.55 -24.43 -8.99
N GLU A 23 24.05 -24.92 -10.14
CA GLU A 23 23.96 -24.16 -11.41
C GLU A 23 22.49 -23.94 -11.85
N GLU A 24 21.54 -24.63 -11.22
CA GLU A 24 20.15 -24.17 -11.16
C GLU A 24 20.06 -22.93 -10.28
N LYS A 25 20.28 -21.76 -10.90
CA LYS A 25 20.05 -20.41 -10.32
C LYS A 25 18.95 -20.47 -9.26
N PHE A 26 19.30 -20.35 -7.99
CA PHE A 26 18.33 -20.35 -6.90
C PHE A 26 17.38 -19.16 -7.12
N LYS A 27 16.10 -19.46 -7.39
CA LYS A 27 15.08 -18.46 -7.72
C LYS A 27 14.12 -18.27 -6.56
N VAL A 28 13.96 -17.03 -6.14
CA VAL A 28 12.97 -16.61 -5.15
C VAL A 28 11.88 -15.84 -5.87
N ARG A 29 10.61 -16.26 -5.71
CA ARG A 29 9.46 -15.64 -6.38
C ARG A 29 9.04 -14.36 -5.68
N ALA A 30 8.31 -13.50 -6.41
CA ALA A 30 7.61 -12.35 -5.84
C ALA A 30 6.79 -12.74 -4.61
N GLY A 31 6.77 -11.88 -3.60
CA GLY A 31 6.04 -12.06 -2.33
C GLY A 31 6.71 -12.98 -1.32
N SER A 32 7.86 -13.59 -1.66
CA SER A 32 8.62 -14.41 -0.71
C SER A 32 9.46 -13.54 0.22
N GLU A 33 9.59 -13.98 1.48
CA GLU A 33 10.45 -13.34 2.48
C GLU A 33 11.93 -13.64 2.25
N LEU A 34 12.74 -12.58 2.19
CA LEU A 34 14.20 -12.63 2.16
C LEU A 34 14.73 -12.79 3.58
N THR A 35 14.74 -14.04 4.06
CA THR A 35 15.41 -14.40 5.32
C THR A 35 16.93 -14.38 5.15
N ASP A 36 17.66 -14.37 6.27
CA ASP A 36 19.13 -14.43 6.28
C ASP A 36 19.67 -15.65 5.51
N ASP A 37 18.98 -16.79 5.56
CA ASP A 37 19.36 -18.00 4.84
C ASP A 37 19.13 -17.88 3.33
N VAL A 38 18.04 -17.23 2.93
CA VAL A 38 17.74 -16.94 1.51
C VAL A 38 18.75 -15.94 0.95
N ILE A 39 19.10 -14.91 1.72
CA ILE A 39 20.12 -13.92 1.37
C ILE A 39 21.47 -14.59 1.14
N LYS A 40 21.90 -15.49 2.06
CA LYS A 40 23.14 -16.26 1.93
C LYS A 40 23.14 -17.18 0.71
N ARG A 41 22.04 -17.88 0.44
CA ARG A 41 21.88 -18.75 -0.74
C ARG A 41 21.93 -17.98 -2.06
N LEU A 42 21.26 -16.83 -2.11
CA LEU A 42 21.29 -15.94 -3.27
C LEU A 42 22.65 -15.26 -3.46
N GLY A 43 23.47 -15.18 -2.41
CA GLY A 43 24.75 -14.48 -2.44
C GLY A 43 24.64 -12.98 -2.39
N LEU A 44 23.59 -12.46 -1.77
CA LEU A 44 23.39 -11.02 -1.68
C LEU A 44 24.24 -10.47 -0.54
N ASP A 45 25.17 -9.58 -0.88
CA ASP A 45 25.87 -8.76 0.10
C ASP A 45 25.05 -7.51 0.44
N ALA A 46 25.46 -6.78 1.49
CA ALA A 46 24.75 -5.59 1.95
C ALA A 46 24.60 -4.52 0.84
N LYS A 47 25.61 -4.37 -0.01
CA LYS A 47 25.61 -3.41 -1.14
C LYS A 47 24.62 -3.81 -2.23
N THR A 48 24.52 -5.09 -2.53
CA THR A 48 23.55 -5.61 -3.51
C THR A 48 22.14 -5.48 -2.97
N ILE A 49 21.92 -5.77 -1.69
CA ILE A 49 20.62 -5.56 -1.03
C ILE A 49 20.20 -4.08 -1.12
N GLU A 50 21.10 -3.14 -0.87
CA GLU A 50 20.82 -1.71 -1.00
C GLU A 50 20.40 -1.33 -2.43
N LYS A 51 21.15 -1.77 -3.45
CA LYS A 51 20.79 -1.56 -4.85
C LYS A 51 19.45 -2.21 -5.24
N LEU A 52 19.15 -3.38 -4.69
CA LEU A 52 17.87 -4.05 -4.92
C LEU A 52 16.70 -3.28 -4.27
N LYS A 53 16.94 -2.56 -3.17
CA LYS A 53 15.94 -1.66 -2.57
C LYS A 53 15.73 -0.43 -3.44
N GLU A 54 16.82 0.20 -3.90
CA GLU A 54 16.76 1.40 -4.77
C GLU A 54 16.02 1.11 -6.09
N THR A 55 16.27 -0.06 -6.68
CA THR A 55 15.61 -0.50 -7.92
C THR A 55 14.19 -1.03 -7.71
N GLY A 56 13.72 -1.10 -6.46
CA GLY A 56 12.40 -1.64 -6.11
C GLY A 56 12.27 -3.15 -6.33
N ALA A 57 13.38 -3.88 -6.49
CA ALA A 57 13.37 -5.33 -6.63
C ALA A 57 13.03 -6.06 -5.32
N ILE A 58 13.33 -5.42 -4.19
CA ILE A 58 12.93 -5.85 -2.85
C ILE A 58 12.34 -4.69 -2.08
N VAL A 59 11.37 -4.96 -1.22
CA VAL A 59 10.69 -3.97 -0.39
C VAL A 59 10.76 -4.36 1.08
N ALA A 60 11.06 -3.40 1.95
CA ALA A 60 10.96 -3.61 3.38
C ALA A 60 9.50 -3.43 3.77
N GLN A 61 8.81 -4.53 4.04
CA GLN A 61 7.48 -4.50 4.62
C GLN A 61 7.63 -4.40 6.14
N SER A 62 7.35 -3.21 6.68
CA SER A 62 7.05 -3.10 8.10
C SER A 62 5.74 -3.84 8.36
N ALA A 63 5.68 -4.67 9.40
CA ALA A 63 4.50 -5.43 9.84
C ALA A 63 3.25 -4.58 10.16
N ILE A 64 3.27 -3.27 9.88
CA ILE A 64 2.14 -2.35 9.96
C ILE A 64 1.21 -2.49 8.74
N ALA A 65 1.70 -3.04 7.60
CA ALA A 65 0.93 -3.14 6.36
C ALA A 65 0.23 -4.50 6.15
N ALA A 66 0.06 -5.31 7.19
CA ALA A 66 -0.51 -6.66 7.10
C ALA A 66 -1.89 -6.80 7.77
N GLU A 67 -2.64 -5.71 7.92
CA GLU A 67 -4.07 -5.73 8.27
C GLU A 67 -4.86 -5.07 7.12
N PRO A 68 -5.10 -5.76 6.00
CA PRO A 68 -5.98 -5.23 4.94
C PRO A 68 -7.46 -5.09 5.37
N GLY A 69 -7.82 -5.48 6.61
CA GLY A 69 -9.19 -5.40 7.12
C GLY A 69 -9.50 -4.12 7.92
N GLU A 70 -8.58 -3.68 8.79
CA GLU A 70 -8.85 -2.56 9.71
C GLU A 70 -8.81 -1.19 9.02
N ASP A 71 -7.88 -0.99 8.09
CA ASP A 71 -7.76 0.26 7.34
C ASP A 71 -8.89 0.43 6.31
N VAL A 72 -9.37 -0.65 5.69
CA VAL A 72 -10.47 -0.58 4.71
C VAL A 72 -11.79 -0.24 5.40
N ALA A 73 -12.11 -0.86 6.53
CA ALA A 73 -13.32 -0.54 7.29
C ALA A 73 -13.32 0.91 7.79
N THR A 74 -12.16 1.42 8.18
CA THR A 74 -11.99 2.82 8.60
C THR A 74 -12.18 3.78 7.42
N LEU A 75 -11.62 3.47 6.25
CA LEU A 75 -11.79 4.25 5.03
C LEU A 75 -13.23 4.21 4.51
N GLU A 76 -13.92 3.07 4.60
CA GLU A 76 -15.34 2.94 4.24
C GLU A 76 -16.24 3.76 5.19
N ALA A 77 -15.96 3.76 6.49
CA ALA A 77 -16.69 4.58 7.46
C ALA A 77 -16.49 6.08 7.20
N GLN A 78 -15.27 6.49 6.85
CA GLN A 78 -14.97 7.87 6.46
C GLN A 78 -15.67 8.25 5.15
N LEU A 79 -15.66 7.37 4.15
CA LEU A 79 -16.35 7.60 2.87
C LEU A 79 -17.86 7.73 3.05
N SER A 80 -18.47 6.91 3.92
CA SER A 80 -19.89 6.99 4.26
C SER A 80 -20.24 8.33 4.94
N THR A 81 -19.40 8.76 5.88
CA THR A 81 -19.58 10.05 6.57
C THR A 81 -19.47 11.22 5.60
N GLU A 82 -18.52 11.17 4.68
CA GLU A 82 -18.29 12.25 3.72
C GLU A 82 -19.40 12.30 2.65
N ARG A 83 -19.92 11.15 2.22
CA ARG A 83 -21.13 11.10 1.36
C ARG A 83 -22.33 11.76 2.04
N LYS A 84 -22.58 11.46 3.31
CA LYS A 84 -23.67 12.07 4.05
C LYS A 84 -23.51 13.60 4.16
N ARG A 85 -22.29 14.09 4.39
CA ARG A 85 -22.02 15.53 4.40
C ARG A 85 -22.25 16.17 3.02
N ALA A 86 -21.88 15.48 1.95
CA ALA A 86 -22.12 15.94 0.59
C ALA A 86 -23.63 16.02 0.29
N ASP A 87 -24.40 14.99 0.65
CA ASP A 87 -25.86 14.97 0.49
C ASP A 87 -26.54 16.09 1.30
N ASP A 88 -26.11 16.29 2.56
CA ASP A 88 -26.62 17.36 3.42
C ASP A 88 -26.27 18.76 2.86
N ALA A 89 -25.09 18.91 2.26
CA ALA A 89 -24.67 20.15 1.60
C ALA A 89 -25.49 20.40 0.32
N GLU A 90 -25.74 19.37 -0.49
CA GLU A 90 -26.57 19.49 -1.70
C GLU A 90 -28.02 19.86 -1.36
N ALA A 91 -28.58 19.28 -0.30
CA ALA A 91 -29.91 19.64 0.19
C ALA A 91 -29.97 21.11 0.64
N LYS A 92 -28.94 21.60 1.33
CA LYS A 92 -28.85 23.02 1.73
C LYS A 92 -28.70 23.96 0.55
N VAL A 93 -27.93 23.57 -0.48
CA VAL A 93 -27.80 24.38 -1.70
C VAL A 93 -29.16 24.50 -2.40
N ARG A 94 -29.90 23.41 -2.55
CA ARG A 94 -31.25 23.44 -3.14
C ARG A 94 -32.23 24.28 -2.34
N ASP A 95 -32.17 24.19 -1.01
CA ASP A 95 -33.02 25.01 -0.14
C ASP A 95 -32.69 26.51 -0.25
N LEU A 96 -31.40 26.87 -0.26
CA LEU A 96 -30.94 28.24 -0.48
C LEU A 96 -31.31 28.77 -1.88
N GLU A 97 -31.20 27.94 -2.92
CA GLU A 97 -31.63 28.28 -4.28
C GLU A 97 -33.15 28.53 -4.34
N ALA A 98 -33.95 27.70 -3.65
CA ALA A 98 -35.39 27.88 -3.57
C ALA A 98 -35.77 29.16 -2.80
N GLN A 99 -35.09 29.45 -1.69
CA GLN A 99 -35.28 30.68 -0.93
C GLN A 99 -34.87 31.92 -1.75
N LEU A 100 -33.77 31.85 -2.51
CA LEU A 100 -33.33 32.93 -3.39
C LEU A 100 -34.33 33.17 -4.52
N ALA A 101 -34.87 32.10 -5.12
CA ALA A 101 -35.91 32.18 -6.14
C ALA A 101 -37.21 32.79 -5.59
N ALA A 102 -37.61 32.41 -4.39
CA ALA A 102 -38.78 32.97 -3.70
C ALA A 102 -38.57 34.47 -3.38
N ALA A 103 -37.41 34.84 -2.83
CA ALA A 103 -37.06 36.22 -2.51
C ALA A 103 -37.04 37.12 -3.75
N LYS A 104 -36.52 36.62 -4.89
CA LYS A 104 -36.58 37.34 -6.19
C LYS A 104 -38.01 37.55 -6.69
N LYS A 105 -38.94 36.63 -6.38
CA LYS A 105 -40.34 36.72 -6.80
C LYS A 105 -41.16 37.70 -5.94
N THR A 106 -40.76 37.92 -4.69
CA THR A 106 -41.39 38.90 -3.78
C THR A 106 -40.78 40.30 -3.85
N GLY A 107 -39.62 40.46 -4.50
CA GLY A 107 -38.93 41.74 -4.68
C GLY A 107 -39.17 42.42 -6.04
N ALA A 108 -40.07 41.89 -6.87
CA ALA A 108 -40.55 42.46 -8.13
C ALA A 108 -42.03 42.86 -7.99
#